data_AF-A0A2D4NXV1-F1
#
_entry.id   AF-A0A2D4NXV1-F1
#
_cell.length_a   1.000
_cell.length_b   1.000
_cell.length_c   1.000
_cell.angle_alpha   90.00
_cell.angle_beta   90.00
_cell.angle_gamma   90.00
#
_symmetry.space_group_name_H-M   'P 1'
#
loop_
_entity.id
_entity.type
_entity.pdbx_description
1 polymer ?
#
loop_
_entity_poly.entity_id
_entity_poly.type
_entity_poly.pdbx_seq_one_letter_code
_entity_poly.pdbx_strand_id
1 'polypeptide(L)'
;MAAHGSVEEMRTRVVLGEFGVRNVHTTDFPGNYSGYNDAWDKQRFEKNFRIDMIHMDESTLEFDMVGIDAAIANAFRRILLAEVPTMAVEKVFVYNNTSIVQDEILAHRLGLIPICADPRLFEYKSEEDECDEINTLQFRLKIKCSKSLQAARESSDPNELYINHKVYSKHM
;
A
#
# COMPACT_ATOMS: atom_id res chain seq x y z
N MET A 1 -1.07 -19.49 -45.32
CA MET A 1 -1.79 -18.39 -44.62
C MET A 1 -2.13 -18.72 -43.17
N ALA A 2 -2.54 -19.96 -42.82
CA ALA A 2 -2.90 -20.34 -41.43
C ALA A 2 -1.75 -20.24 -40.40
N ALA A 3 -0.49 -20.49 -40.79
CA ALA A 3 0.64 -20.47 -39.85
C ALA A 3 0.96 -19.07 -39.29
N HIS A 4 0.70 -18.00 -40.05
CA HIS A 4 1.00 -16.63 -39.61
C HIS A 4 0.01 -16.14 -38.54
N GLY A 5 -1.26 -16.54 -38.62
CA GLY A 5 -2.26 -16.22 -37.60
C GLY A 5 -1.94 -16.88 -36.26
N SER A 6 -1.41 -18.11 -36.28
CA SER A 6 -1.00 -18.82 -35.06
C SER A 6 0.19 -18.16 -34.36
N VAL A 7 1.12 -17.54 -35.10
CA VAL A 7 2.27 -16.82 -34.51
C VAL A 7 1.81 -15.51 -33.88
N GLU A 8 0.91 -14.78 -34.53
CA GLU A 8 0.36 -13.52 -33.99
C GLU A 8 -0.42 -13.76 -32.69
N GLU A 9 -1.23 -14.83 -32.63
CA GLU A 9 -1.94 -15.23 -31.41
C GLU A 9 -0.96 -15.59 -30.28
N MET A 10 0.10 -16.35 -30.59
CA MET A 10 1.11 -16.73 -29.63
C MET A 10 1.82 -15.53 -28.98
N ARG A 11 1.98 -14.44 -29.72
CA ARG A 11 2.71 -13.24 -29.27
C ARG A 11 1.85 -12.22 -28.55
N THR A 12 0.56 -12.15 -28.87
CA THR A 12 -0.29 -11.01 -28.48
C THR A 12 -1.43 -11.39 -27.54
N ARG A 13 -1.68 -12.68 -27.31
CA ARG A 13 -2.81 -13.16 -26.51
C ARG A 13 -2.39 -14.25 -25.54
N VAL A 14 -2.66 -14.02 -24.25
CA VAL A 14 -2.68 -15.07 -23.23
C VAL A 14 -4.04 -15.77 -23.32
N VAL A 15 -4.05 -17.08 -23.56
CA VAL A 15 -5.28 -17.85 -23.82
C VAL A 15 -5.58 -18.75 -22.63
N LEU A 16 -6.79 -18.63 -22.08
CA LEU A 16 -7.29 -19.51 -21.02
C LEU A 16 -7.92 -20.74 -21.66
N GLY A 17 -7.38 -21.93 -21.36
CA GLY A 17 -7.96 -23.22 -21.74
C GLY A 17 -8.59 -23.94 -20.55
N GLU A 18 -9.29 -25.05 -20.82
CA GLU A 18 -9.97 -25.86 -19.79
C GLU A 18 -8.99 -26.42 -18.74
N PHE A 19 -7.81 -26.86 -19.18
CA PHE A 19 -6.82 -27.52 -18.31
C PHE A 19 -5.62 -26.62 -17.96
N GLY A 20 -5.58 -25.37 -18.44
CA GLY A 20 -4.44 -24.48 -18.18
C GLY A 20 -4.37 -23.26 -19.08
N VAL A 21 -3.48 -22.34 -18.71
CA VAL A 21 -3.22 -21.11 -19.45
C VAL A 21 -2.11 -21.34 -20.48
N ARG A 22 -2.29 -20.82 -21.69
CA ARG A 22 -1.33 -20.87 -22.80
C ARG A 22 -0.75 -19.48 -23.08
N ASN A 23 0.43 -19.45 -23.70
CA ASN A 23 1.16 -18.22 -24.07
C ASN A 23 1.46 -17.31 -22.87
N VAL A 24 1.91 -17.89 -21.74
CA VAL A 24 2.13 -17.16 -20.48
C VAL A 24 3.42 -16.33 -20.46
N HIS A 25 4.33 -16.56 -21.40
CA HIS A 25 5.63 -15.91 -21.45
C HIS A 25 5.65 -14.78 -22.46
N THR A 26 6.35 -13.70 -22.13
CA THR A 26 6.75 -12.67 -23.10
C THR A 26 7.77 -13.27 -24.07
N THR A 27 7.53 -13.14 -25.38
CA THR A 27 8.37 -13.75 -26.43
C THR A 27 8.83 -12.78 -27.51
N ASP A 28 8.45 -11.51 -27.46
CA ASP A 28 8.82 -10.44 -28.40
C ASP A 28 10.25 -9.94 -28.17
N PHE A 29 11.21 -10.86 -28.15
CA PHE A 29 12.64 -10.57 -28.08
C PHE A 29 13.31 -10.78 -29.45
N PRO A 30 14.41 -10.06 -29.73
CA PRO A 30 15.13 -10.17 -31.00
C PRO A 30 15.57 -11.61 -31.30
N GLY A 31 15.22 -12.11 -32.48
CA GLY A 31 15.61 -13.44 -32.95
C GLY A 31 14.64 -14.57 -32.62
N ASN A 32 13.55 -14.31 -31.89
CA ASN A 32 12.55 -15.34 -31.55
C ASN A 32 11.61 -15.69 -32.72
N TYR A 33 11.34 -14.74 -33.62
CA TYR A 33 10.40 -14.92 -34.72
C TYR A 33 11.02 -14.53 -36.06
N SER A 34 10.75 -15.34 -37.09
CA SER A 34 11.14 -15.01 -38.46
C SER A 34 10.24 -13.91 -39.04
N GLY A 35 10.86 -12.92 -39.70
CA GLY A 35 10.13 -11.82 -40.35
C GLY A 35 9.69 -10.68 -39.43
N TYR A 36 9.96 -10.77 -38.13
CA TYR A 36 9.71 -9.68 -37.17
C TYR A 36 11.01 -9.04 -36.69
N ASN A 37 10.97 -7.72 -36.47
CA ASN A 37 12.08 -6.98 -35.89
C ASN A 37 11.72 -6.53 -34.47
N ASP A 38 12.06 -7.37 -33.50
CA ASP A 38 11.77 -7.14 -32.09
C ASP A 38 12.93 -6.46 -31.34
N ALA A 39 13.90 -5.89 -32.09
CA ALA A 39 14.91 -5.01 -31.52
C ALA A 39 14.27 -3.84 -30.79
N TRP A 40 14.93 -3.38 -29.71
CA TRP A 40 14.48 -2.23 -28.96
C TRP A 40 14.43 -0.98 -29.84
N ASP A 41 13.26 -0.36 -29.90
CA ASP A 41 13.02 0.88 -30.62
C ASP A 41 12.22 1.84 -29.74
N LYS A 42 12.88 2.91 -29.31
CA LYS A 42 12.31 3.93 -28.45
C LYS A 42 11.12 4.64 -29.11
N GLN A 43 11.19 4.95 -30.40
CA GLN A 43 10.10 5.66 -31.09
C GLN A 43 8.87 4.79 -31.20
N ARG A 44 9.05 3.48 -31.45
CA ARG A 44 7.96 2.51 -31.45
C ARG A 44 7.29 2.41 -30.08
N PHE A 45 8.08 2.38 -29.00
CA PHE A 45 7.54 2.36 -27.63
C PHE A 45 6.76 3.64 -27.32
N GLU A 46 7.34 4.82 -27.55
CA GLU A 46 6.69 6.11 -27.27
C GLU A 46 5.39 6.30 -28.06
N LYS A 47 5.32 5.80 -29.29
CA LYS A 47 4.10 5.87 -30.12
C LYS A 47 2.97 4.97 -29.60
N ASN A 48 3.31 3.82 -29.04
CA ASN A 48 2.32 2.81 -28.63
C ASN A 48 1.91 2.94 -27.17
N PHE A 49 2.78 3.51 -26.32
CA PHE A 49 2.52 3.66 -24.90
C PHE A 49 1.46 4.72 -24.64
N ARG A 50 0.42 4.37 -23.89
CA ARG A 50 -0.60 5.32 -23.41
C ARG A 50 -1.14 4.91 -22.07
N ILE A 51 -1.67 5.91 -21.35
CA ILE A 51 -2.33 5.75 -20.06
C ILE A 51 -3.73 6.30 -20.17
N ASP A 52 -4.72 5.47 -19.88
CA ASP A 52 -6.14 5.82 -19.92
C ASP A 52 -6.70 5.81 -18.49
N MET A 53 -7.16 6.95 -17.99
CA MET A 53 -7.71 7.08 -16.62
C MET A 53 -9.16 6.60 -16.60
N ILE A 54 -9.48 5.60 -15.76
CA ILE A 54 -10.81 5.01 -15.67
C ILE A 54 -11.60 5.69 -14.55
N HIS A 55 -11.03 5.70 -13.35
CA HIS A 55 -11.72 6.16 -12.13
C HIS A 55 -10.75 6.77 -11.13
N MET A 56 -11.20 7.80 -10.40
CA MET A 56 -10.39 8.48 -9.39
C MET A 56 -11.29 9.07 -8.29
N ASP A 57 -11.11 8.58 -7.07
CA ASP A 57 -11.69 9.11 -5.83
C ASP A 57 -10.60 9.60 -4.87
N GLU A 58 -10.98 10.07 -3.67
CA GLU A 58 -10.04 10.58 -2.65
C GLU A 58 -8.98 9.56 -2.19
N SER A 59 -9.31 8.27 -2.20
CA SER A 59 -8.43 7.19 -1.72
C SER A 59 -8.22 6.06 -2.72
N THR A 60 -8.82 6.15 -3.92
CA THR A 60 -8.76 5.09 -4.93
C THR A 60 -8.46 5.67 -6.32
N LEU A 61 -7.67 4.95 -7.10
CA LEU A 61 -7.27 5.34 -8.46
C LEU A 61 -7.22 4.08 -9.33
N GLU A 62 -7.90 4.12 -10.48
CA GLU A 62 -7.94 3.05 -11.47
C GLU A 62 -7.57 3.62 -12.85
N PHE A 63 -6.60 2.99 -13.51
CA PHE A 63 -6.11 3.40 -14.83
C PHE A 63 -5.53 2.21 -15.60
N ASP A 64 -5.60 2.31 -16.92
CA ASP A 64 -5.01 1.34 -17.84
C ASP A 64 -3.64 1.82 -18.34
N MET A 65 -2.66 0.91 -18.36
CA MET A 65 -1.36 1.13 -19.01
C MET A 65 -1.25 0.23 -20.24
N VAL A 66 -1.29 0.83 -21.43
CA VAL A 66 -1.24 0.09 -22.70
C VAL A 66 0.15 0.22 -23.32
N GLY A 67 0.70 -0.88 -23.84
CA GLY A 67 1.99 -0.89 -24.55
C GLY A 67 3.22 -1.05 -23.64
N ILE A 68 3.04 -1.55 -22.41
CA ILE A 68 4.12 -1.85 -21.46
C ILE A 68 4.25 -3.35 -21.22
N ASP A 69 5.48 -3.83 -20.98
CA ASP A 69 5.72 -5.22 -20.61
C ASP A 69 5.40 -5.51 -19.13
N ALA A 70 5.04 -6.77 -18.85
CA ALA A 70 4.70 -7.24 -17.52
C ALA A 70 5.83 -7.03 -16.50
N ALA A 71 7.10 -7.09 -16.91
CA ALA A 71 8.23 -6.88 -16.03
C ALA A 71 8.24 -5.46 -15.42
N ILE A 72 7.95 -4.43 -16.22
CA ILE A 72 7.95 -3.03 -15.77
C ILE A 72 6.67 -2.74 -14.96
N ALA A 73 5.52 -3.23 -15.41
CA ALA A 73 4.27 -3.07 -14.66
C ALA A 73 4.37 -3.70 -13.25
N ASN A 74 4.97 -4.90 -13.14
CA ASN A 74 5.22 -5.54 -11.86
C ASN A 74 6.28 -4.80 -11.03
N ALA A 75 7.24 -4.11 -11.64
CA ALA A 75 8.18 -3.25 -10.92
C ALA A 75 7.45 -2.10 -10.22
N PHE A 76 6.54 -1.39 -10.91
CA PHE A 76 5.71 -0.36 -10.26
C PHE A 76 4.89 -0.92 -9.11
N ARG A 77 4.24 -2.07 -9.30
CA ARG A 77 3.49 -2.74 -8.22
C ARG A 77 4.37 -3.03 -7.01
N ARG A 78 5.61 -3.47 -7.20
CA ARG A 78 6.56 -3.76 -6.10
C ARG A 78 7.01 -2.49 -5.40
N ILE A 79 7.33 -1.44 -6.14
CA ILE A 79 7.75 -0.14 -5.60
C ILE A 79 6.63 0.43 -4.71
N LEU A 80 5.39 0.46 -5.21
CA LEU A 80 4.24 0.97 -4.47
C LEU A 80 3.95 0.20 -3.18
N LEU A 81 4.27 -1.09 -3.13
CA LEU A 81 4.04 -1.92 -1.94
C LEU A 81 5.15 -1.83 -0.90
N ALA A 82 6.40 -1.59 -1.30
CA ALA A 82 7.55 -1.82 -0.43
C ALA A 82 8.60 -0.70 -0.40
N GLU A 83 8.64 0.18 -1.39
CA GLU A 83 9.71 1.18 -1.52
C GLU A 83 9.22 2.62 -1.37
N VAL A 84 7.91 2.86 -1.43
CA VAL A 84 7.35 4.19 -1.14
C VAL A 84 7.36 4.43 0.37
N PRO A 85 8.12 5.40 0.87
CA PRO A 85 8.21 5.65 2.30
C PRO A 85 6.94 6.30 2.85
N THR A 86 6.62 5.98 4.10
CA THR A 86 5.51 6.57 4.86
C THR A 86 5.92 6.79 6.31
N MET A 87 5.21 7.69 7.01
CA MET A 87 5.44 7.95 8.44
C MET A 87 4.61 6.98 9.29
N ALA A 88 5.27 6.27 10.20
CA ALA A 88 4.63 5.33 11.12
C ALA A 88 5.28 5.40 12.51
N VAL A 89 4.59 4.87 13.53
CA VAL A 89 5.11 4.83 14.91
C VAL A 89 6.08 3.67 15.08
N GLU A 90 7.33 3.97 15.41
CA GLU A 90 8.36 2.95 15.68
C GLU A 90 8.65 2.77 17.19
N LYS A 91 8.78 3.87 17.93
CA LYS A 91 9.06 3.85 19.37
C LYS A 91 7.83 4.26 20.17
N VAL A 92 7.50 3.48 21.20
CA VAL A 92 6.41 3.78 22.14
C VAL A 92 6.96 3.82 23.55
N PHE A 93 6.93 4.99 24.17
CA PHE A 93 7.31 5.16 25.57
C PHE A 93 6.08 5.02 26.47
N VAL A 94 6.02 3.91 27.21
CA VAL A 94 4.89 3.59 28.07
C VAL A 94 5.11 4.14 29.48
N TYR A 95 4.17 4.97 29.94
CA TYR A 95 4.13 5.44 31.32
C TYR A 95 2.84 4.95 31.97
N ASN A 96 2.94 3.92 32.81
CA ASN A 96 1.85 3.37 33.62
C ASN A 96 0.64 2.85 32.80
N ASN A 97 0.84 1.81 31.98
CA ASN A 97 -0.27 1.06 31.39
C ASN A 97 -0.91 0.13 32.44
N THR A 98 -2.13 0.44 32.84
CA THR A 98 -2.95 -0.39 33.76
C THR A 98 -4.14 -1.03 33.06
N SER A 99 -4.15 -1.01 31.72
CA SER A 99 -5.17 -1.68 30.93
C SER A 99 -4.94 -3.20 30.88
N ILE A 100 -5.93 -3.93 30.36
CA ILE A 100 -5.82 -5.38 30.15
C ILE A 100 -4.92 -5.70 28.94
N VAL A 101 -4.76 -4.75 28.01
CA VAL A 101 -3.95 -4.93 26.80
C VAL A 101 -2.48 -4.84 27.18
N GLN A 102 -1.71 -5.86 26.83
CA GLN A 102 -0.27 -5.91 27.08
C GLN A 102 0.46 -4.81 26.31
N ASP A 103 1.59 -4.34 26.84
CA ASP A 103 2.36 -3.23 26.28
C ASP A 103 2.83 -3.52 24.85
N GLU A 104 3.29 -4.74 24.57
CA GLU A 104 3.78 -5.14 23.25
C GLU A 104 2.65 -5.15 22.22
N ILE A 105 1.47 -5.63 22.62
CA ILE A 105 0.29 -5.66 21.77
C ILE A 105 -0.24 -4.25 21.52
N LEU A 106 -0.23 -3.38 22.54
CA LEU A 106 -0.62 -1.98 22.39
C LEU A 106 0.32 -1.24 21.44
N ALA A 107 1.64 -1.40 21.62
CA ALA A 107 2.65 -0.78 20.76
C ALA A 107 2.53 -1.26 19.30
N HIS A 108 2.37 -2.57 19.08
CA HIS A 108 2.16 -3.12 17.73
C HIS A 108 0.91 -2.53 17.05
N ARG A 109 -0.19 -2.38 17.79
CA ARG A 109 -1.41 -1.75 17.25
C ARG A 109 -1.22 -0.28 16.92
N LEU A 110 -0.48 0.47 17.75
CA LEU A 110 -0.15 1.87 17.48
C LEU A 110 0.75 2.02 16.24
N GLY A 111 1.68 1.09 16.03
CA GLY A 111 2.54 1.06 14.84
C GLY A 111 1.80 0.91 13.51
N LEU A 112 0.62 0.30 13.52
CA LEU A 112 -0.20 0.08 12.31
C LEU A 112 -1.20 1.21 12.02
N ILE A 113 -1.23 2.28 12.83
CA ILE A 113 -2.10 3.43 12.56
C ILE A 113 -1.41 4.30 11.49
N PRO A 114 -2.06 4.54 10.34
CA PRO A 114 -1.49 5.43 9.32
C PRO A 114 -1.50 6.87 9.82
N ILE A 115 -0.36 7.55 9.71
CA ILE A 115 -0.20 8.95 10.11
C ILE A 115 -0.33 9.84 8.88
N CYS A 116 -1.19 10.86 8.95
CA CYS A 116 -1.38 11.83 7.88
C CYS A 116 -0.29 12.92 7.92
N ALA A 117 0.95 12.51 7.66
CA ALA A 117 2.10 13.40 7.52
C ALA A 117 2.78 13.15 6.17
N ASP A 118 3.19 14.21 5.46
CA ASP A 118 3.89 14.08 4.18
C ASP A 118 5.33 13.61 4.42
N PRO A 119 5.70 12.37 4.05
CA PRO A 119 7.02 11.81 4.34
C PRO A 119 8.15 12.56 3.61
N ARG A 120 7.83 13.33 2.55
CA ARG A 120 8.83 14.07 1.76
C ARG A 120 9.43 15.27 2.50
N LEU A 121 8.80 15.68 3.60
CA LEU A 121 9.25 16.80 4.43
C LEU A 121 10.20 16.35 5.55
N PHE A 122 10.39 15.03 5.71
CA PHE A 122 11.20 14.45 6.78
C PHE A 122 12.42 13.74 6.21
N GLU A 123 13.50 13.77 6.96
CA GLU A 123 14.71 13.02 6.64
C GLU A 123 14.72 11.68 7.38
N TYR A 124 15.41 10.70 6.80
CA TYR A 124 15.62 9.42 7.47
C TYR A 124 16.50 9.61 8.69
N LYS A 125 16.05 9.07 9.81
CA LYS A 125 16.83 9.02 11.04
C LYS A 125 17.87 7.90 10.97
N SER A 126 19.14 8.21 11.21
CA SER A 126 20.17 7.19 11.43
C SER A 126 20.14 6.68 12.89
N GLU A 127 20.80 5.54 13.17
CA GLU A 127 20.80 4.96 14.52
C GLU A 127 21.48 5.85 15.58
N GLU A 128 22.38 6.74 15.12
CA GLU A 128 23.18 7.63 15.96
C GLU A 128 22.52 9.01 16.17
N ASP A 129 21.51 9.33 15.37
CA ASP A 129 20.85 10.63 15.43
C ASP A 129 19.92 10.74 16.64
N GLU A 130 19.89 11.93 17.24
CA GLU A 130 18.86 12.29 18.20
C GLU A 130 17.53 12.53 17.47
N CYS A 131 16.42 12.43 18.22
CA CYS A 131 15.12 12.77 17.65
C CYS A 131 14.97 14.30 17.59
N ASP A 132 14.92 14.83 16.37
CA ASP A 132 14.82 16.26 16.07
C ASP A 132 13.53 16.59 15.30
N GLU A 133 13.24 17.88 15.17
CA GLU A 133 12.05 18.39 14.47
C GLU A 133 12.02 18.01 12.97
N ILE A 134 13.17 17.69 12.39
CA ILE A 134 13.34 17.38 10.97
C ILE A 134 13.09 15.89 10.68
N ASN A 135 13.31 15.01 11.68
CA ASN A 135 13.31 13.56 11.46
C ASN A 135 12.16 12.81 12.17
N THR A 136 11.49 13.43 13.15
CA THR A 136 10.55 12.72 14.02
C THR A 136 9.27 13.52 14.29
N LEU A 137 8.16 12.80 14.44
CA LEU A 137 6.90 13.31 14.97
C LEU A 137 6.61 12.67 16.34
N GLN A 138 6.05 13.45 17.27
CA GLN A 138 5.69 12.98 18.60
C GLN A 138 4.20 13.12 18.86
N PHE A 139 3.57 12.01 19.25
CA PHE A 139 2.16 11.95 19.66
C PHE A 139 2.06 11.56 21.15
N ARG A 140 0.98 11.97 21.83
CA ARG A 140 0.79 11.66 23.25
C ARG A 140 -0.62 11.14 23.54
N LEU A 141 -0.72 9.83 23.74
CA LEU A 141 -1.94 9.17 24.18
C LEU A 141 -2.03 9.12 25.71
N LYS A 142 -2.96 9.89 26.31
CA LYS A 142 -3.17 9.91 27.78
C LYS A 142 -4.66 9.83 28.12
N ILE A 143 -5.13 8.64 28.46
CA ILE A 143 -6.55 8.39 28.76
C ILE A 143 -6.72 7.73 30.13
N LYS A 144 -7.71 8.21 30.89
CA LYS A 144 -8.17 7.62 32.14
C LYS A 144 -9.65 7.29 32.01
N CYS A 145 -10.00 6.03 32.22
CA CYS A 145 -11.39 5.58 32.31
C CYS A 145 -11.95 5.91 33.71
N SER A 146 -13.18 6.40 33.79
CA SER A 146 -13.88 6.68 35.04
C SER A 146 -15.34 6.25 34.98
N LYS A 147 -15.93 5.99 36.15
CA LYS A 147 -17.36 5.69 36.25
C LYS A 147 -18.16 6.99 36.05
N SER A 148 -19.21 6.93 35.23
CA SER A 148 -20.13 8.03 35.02
C SER A 148 -20.99 8.25 36.27
N LEU A 149 -21.14 9.52 36.68
CA LEU A 149 -22.01 9.92 37.78
C LEU A 149 -23.48 10.10 37.34
N GLN A 150 -23.71 10.16 36.03
CA GLN A 150 -25.02 10.41 35.43
C GLN A 150 -25.72 9.12 34.94
N ALA A 151 -25.08 7.97 35.12
CA ALA A 151 -25.65 6.69 34.69
C ALA A 151 -26.95 6.39 35.45
N ALA A 152 -27.96 5.92 34.72
CA ALA A 152 -29.19 5.43 35.34
C ALA A 152 -28.87 4.25 36.26
N ARG A 153 -29.59 4.13 37.39
CA ARG A 153 -29.32 3.11 38.42
C ARG A 153 -29.40 1.67 37.92
N GLU A 154 -30.11 1.44 36.82
CA GLU A 154 -30.34 0.12 36.23
C GLU A 154 -29.73 -0.03 34.83
N SER A 155 -28.98 0.96 34.32
CA SER A 155 -28.41 0.81 32.99
C SER A 155 -27.27 -0.20 32.98
N SER A 156 -27.29 -1.07 31.96
CA SER A 156 -26.28 -2.11 31.74
C SER A 156 -25.33 -1.75 30.60
N ASP A 157 -25.59 -0.66 29.86
CA ASP A 157 -24.74 -0.25 28.74
C ASP A 157 -23.43 0.36 29.25
N PRO A 158 -22.25 -0.23 28.91
CA PRO A 158 -20.96 0.37 29.21
C PRO A 158 -20.80 1.80 28.70
N ASN A 159 -21.50 2.20 27.63
CA ASN A 159 -21.45 3.56 27.10
C ASN A 159 -22.04 4.60 28.05
N GLU A 160 -23.03 4.22 28.87
CA GLU A 160 -23.61 5.11 29.88
C GLU A 160 -22.84 5.03 31.20
N LEU A 161 -22.38 3.81 31.56
CA LEU A 161 -21.74 3.53 32.83
C LEU A 161 -20.31 4.07 32.93
N TYR A 162 -19.57 4.12 31.83
CA TYR A 162 -18.15 4.44 31.83
C TYR A 162 -17.75 5.50 30.81
N ILE A 163 -17.00 6.48 31.27
CA ILE A 163 -16.41 7.55 30.45
C ILE A 163 -15.02 7.09 29.99
N ASN A 164 -14.72 7.26 28.71
CA ASN A 164 -13.44 6.89 28.08
C ASN A 164 -13.07 5.40 28.19
N HIS A 165 -14.07 4.51 28.29
CA HIS A 165 -13.82 3.06 28.29
C HIS A 165 -13.37 2.53 26.92
N LYS A 166 -13.63 3.27 25.84
CA LYS A 166 -13.12 3.02 24.48
C LYS A 166 -12.07 4.06 24.12
N VAL A 167 -10.88 3.58 23.74
CA VAL A 167 -9.79 4.42 23.25
C VAL A 167 -9.79 4.39 21.73
N TYR A 168 -9.76 5.57 21.11
CA TYR A 168 -9.77 5.75 19.66
C TYR A 168 -8.51 6.52 19.22
N SER A 169 -8.14 6.43 17.94
CA SER A 169 -6.98 7.16 17.38
C SER A 169 -7.10 8.68 17.51
N LYS A 170 -8.33 9.23 17.58
CA LYS A 170 -8.59 10.66 17.85
C LYS A 170 -8.07 11.17 19.21
N HIS A 171 -7.66 10.28 20.10
CA HIS A 171 -7.12 10.63 21.42
C HIS A 171 -5.58 10.78 21.42
N MET A 172 -4.93 10.55 20.28
CA MET A 172 -3.52 10.86 20.04
C MET A 172 -3.37 12.33 19.65
#